data_AF-A0A4R4V5Z4-F1
#
_entry.id   AF-A0A4R4V5Z4-F1
#
_cell.length_a   1.000
_cell.length_b   1.000
_cell.length_c   1.000
_cell.angle_alpha   90.00
_cell.angle_beta   90.00
_cell.angle_gamma   90.00
#
_symmetry.space_group_name_H-M   'P 1'
#
loop_
_entity.id
_entity.type
_entity.pdbx_description
1 polymer ?
#
loop_
_entity_poly.entity_id
_entity_poly.type
_entity_poly.pdbx_seq_one_letter_code
_entity_poly.pdbx_strand_id
1 'polypeptide(L)'
;MTPGFTALPDLAARDLAAGVVFATDEFFAERENLIKPGPAVFSAADFGHKGKTYDGWETRRRREPGADHAIVRLGVPGVVSGVIIDTAWFKGNYPPEASVEATSAEGYPSPAELRRATWETLVGRSPIEGDTENAFPVADPRRFTHVRLTIYPDGGVARFRVHGEPVPDPRLMDGTVDLAALESGGDVVDCSDIFYSSPRNILLPGRSRLMGDGWENARRRDDGNDHVTVALAGHAHVHRVEIDTSYYLGNAPGWASLKGMDGDAQADLLPKTRLQPDTRHHFRAAATAPVTHVRLDVYPDGGIARLRVHGTLTREARAAAAIRFLDLLPEDHATTVLTTSGGLAPGEARTLLAARPFGDGGAPPARVLEGLLVAPSAR
;
A
#
# COMPACT_ATOMS: atom_id res chain seq x y z
N MET A 1 21.74 -10.02 -3.69
CA MET A 1 21.44 -8.70 -3.08
C MET A 1 19.95 -8.50 -3.21
N THR A 2 19.27 -8.13 -2.13
CA THR A 2 17.84 -7.82 -2.20
C THR A 2 17.62 -6.57 -3.06
N PRO A 3 16.71 -6.58 -4.04
CA PRO A 3 16.44 -5.42 -4.88
C PRO A 3 15.99 -4.21 -4.05
N GLY A 4 16.46 -3.00 -4.38
CA GLY A 4 16.11 -1.80 -3.60
C GLY A 4 14.61 -1.51 -3.50
N PHE A 5 13.82 -1.91 -4.50
CA PHE A 5 12.37 -1.69 -4.50
C PHE A 5 11.65 -2.50 -3.41
N THR A 6 12.23 -3.57 -2.86
CA THR A 6 11.57 -4.37 -1.81
C THR A 6 11.50 -3.64 -0.48
N ALA A 7 12.22 -2.51 -0.35
CA ALA A 7 12.09 -1.59 0.78
C ALA A 7 10.78 -0.78 0.73
N LEU A 8 10.07 -0.75 -0.40
CA LEU A 8 8.75 -0.13 -0.54
C LEU A 8 7.64 -1.08 -0.06
N PRO A 9 6.48 -0.58 0.36
CA PRO A 9 5.37 -1.41 0.78
C PRO A 9 4.84 -2.32 -0.33
N ASP A 10 4.37 -3.52 0.03
CA ASP A 10 3.66 -4.43 -0.88
C ASP A 10 2.20 -3.98 -1.03
N LEU A 11 1.89 -3.28 -2.11
CA LEU A 11 0.54 -2.80 -2.44
C LEU A 11 -0.46 -3.93 -2.70
N ALA A 12 0.02 -5.15 -2.98
CA ALA A 12 -0.82 -6.33 -3.15
C ALA A 12 -1.05 -7.09 -1.84
N ALA A 13 -0.52 -6.63 -0.70
CA ALA A 13 -0.67 -7.34 0.58
C ALA A 13 -2.12 -7.39 1.05
N ARG A 14 -2.55 -8.56 1.54
CA ARG A 14 -3.89 -8.74 2.10
C ARG A 14 -4.16 -7.85 3.31
N ASP A 15 -3.14 -7.55 4.11
CA ASP A 15 -3.28 -6.68 5.30
C ASP A 15 -3.46 -5.21 4.93
N LEU A 16 -3.12 -4.81 3.69
CA LEU A 16 -3.52 -3.54 3.08
C LEU A 16 -4.88 -3.62 2.37
N ALA A 17 -5.67 -4.66 2.65
CA ALA A 17 -6.97 -4.92 2.05
C ALA A 17 -6.93 -5.16 0.53
N ALA A 18 -5.82 -5.66 -0.03
CA ALA A 18 -5.78 -6.16 -1.40
C ALA A 18 -6.69 -7.40 -1.57
N GLY A 19 -7.04 -7.73 -2.81
CA GLY A 19 -7.88 -8.87 -3.11
C GLY A 19 -7.63 -9.49 -4.48
N VAL A 20 -7.69 -10.81 -4.56
CA VAL A 20 -7.65 -11.53 -5.85
C VAL A 20 -9.07 -11.60 -6.39
N VAL A 21 -9.36 -10.83 -7.44
CA VAL A 21 -10.73 -10.64 -7.95
C VAL A 21 -11.09 -11.65 -9.04
N PHE A 22 -10.10 -12.32 -9.62
CA PHE A 22 -10.29 -13.32 -10.67
C PHE A 22 -9.08 -14.25 -10.75
N ALA A 23 -9.31 -15.52 -11.10
CA ALA A 23 -8.29 -16.42 -11.64
C ALA A 23 -8.94 -17.33 -12.70
N THR A 24 -8.17 -17.76 -13.70
CA THR A 24 -8.65 -18.69 -14.74
C THR A 24 -8.88 -20.10 -14.21
N ASP A 25 -8.07 -20.52 -13.24
CA ASP A 25 -8.12 -21.81 -12.58
C ASP A 25 -7.56 -21.67 -11.16
N GLU A 26 -7.99 -22.52 -10.23
CA GLU A 26 -7.50 -22.59 -8.85
C GLU A 26 -7.72 -24.01 -8.29
N PHE A 27 -7.58 -25.02 -9.16
CA PHE A 27 -8.03 -26.36 -8.84
C PHE A 27 -7.29 -26.95 -7.63
N PHE A 28 -5.95 -26.82 -7.59
CA PHE A 28 -5.11 -27.44 -6.57
C PHE A 28 -4.92 -26.56 -5.34
N ALA A 29 -4.76 -25.25 -5.51
CA ALA A 29 -4.60 -24.32 -4.40
C ALA A 29 -5.20 -22.94 -4.69
N GLU A 30 -5.74 -22.33 -3.63
CA GLU A 30 -6.54 -21.09 -3.69
C GLU A 30 -5.70 -19.89 -4.13
N ARG A 31 -6.25 -19.09 -5.04
CA ARG A 31 -5.57 -17.89 -5.56
C ARG A 31 -5.28 -16.84 -4.49
N GLU A 32 -6.09 -16.77 -3.44
CA GLU A 32 -5.94 -15.82 -2.33
C GLU A 32 -4.61 -16.01 -1.56
N ASN A 33 -3.97 -17.18 -1.69
CA ASN A 33 -2.64 -17.43 -1.14
C ASN A 33 -1.57 -16.50 -1.74
N LEU A 34 -1.74 -16.03 -2.97
CA LEU A 34 -0.78 -15.12 -3.63
C LEU A 34 -0.48 -13.88 -2.79
N ILE A 35 -1.49 -13.35 -2.11
CA ILE A 35 -1.43 -12.06 -1.43
C ILE A 35 -1.36 -12.16 0.09
N LYS A 36 -1.27 -13.38 0.64
CA LYS A 36 -1.11 -13.58 2.09
C LYS A 36 0.15 -12.88 2.60
N PRO A 37 0.12 -12.27 3.79
CA PRO A 37 1.31 -11.69 4.39
C PRO A 37 2.35 -12.78 4.70
N GLY A 38 3.62 -12.41 4.71
CA GLY A 38 4.72 -13.30 5.07
C GLY A 38 5.06 -14.39 4.03
N PRO A 39 6.14 -15.15 4.27
CA PRO A 39 6.59 -16.21 3.37
C PRO A 39 5.59 -17.38 3.31
N ALA A 40 5.65 -18.17 2.25
CA ALA A 40 4.88 -19.41 2.15
C ALA A 40 5.40 -20.49 3.09
N VAL A 41 4.49 -21.23 3.71
CA VAL A 41 4.82 -22.32 4.65
C VAL A 41 4.65 -23.68 3.99
N PHE A 42 5.61 -24.57 4.19
CA PHE A 42 5.52 -25.95 3.75
C PHE A 42 4.91 -26.85 4.81
N SER A 43 3.89 -27.61 4.42
CA SER A 43 3.42 -28.77 5.17
C SER A 43 3.70 -30.06 4.39
N ALA A 44 4.33 -31.03 5.05
CA ALA A 44 4.50 -32.38 4.51
C ALA A 44 3.22 -33.23 4.65
N ALA A 45 2.28 -32.81 5.51
CA ALA A 45 1.10 -33.58 5.88
C ALA A 45 -0.15 -33.19 5.08
N ASP A 46 -0.15 -32.05 4.40
CA ASP A 46 -1.35 -31.49 3.78
C ASP A 46 -1.62 -32.15 2.42
N PHE A 47 -2.42 -33.20 2.45
CA PHE A 47 -2.96 -33.88 1.27
C PHE A 47 -4.49 -33.84 1.31
N GLY A 48 -5.09 -33.28 0.26
CA GLY A 48 -6.52 -33.34 0.00
C GLY A 48 -6.86 -34.35 -1.09
N HIS A 49 -8.15 -34.46 -1.42
CA HIS A 49 -8.63 -35.30 -2.53
C HIS A 49 -8.09 -34.89 -3.91
N LYS A 50 -7.49 -33.70 -4.02
CA LYS A 50 -6.90 -33.18 -5.25
C LYS A 50 -5.38 -33.36 -5.31
N GLY A 51 -4.77 -33.97 -4.30
CA GLY A 51 -3.31 -34.11 -4.19
C GLY A 51 -2.75 -33.27 -3.04
N LYS A 52 -1.47 -32.92 -3.14
CA LYS A 52 -0.80 -32.11 -2.14
C LYS A 52 -1.34 -30.68 -2.17
N THR A 53 -1.64 -30.12 -1.01
CA THR A 53 -2.02 -28.71 -0.88
C THR A 53 -0.77 -27.88 -0.64
N TYR A 54 -0.60 -26.83 -1.45
CA TYR A 54 0.49 -25.87 -1.31
C TYR A 54 -0.04 -24.55 -0.73
N ASP A 55 0.79 -23.86 0.05
CA ASP A 55 0.56 -22.48 0.46
C ASP A 55 0.92 -21.53 -0.69
N GLY A 56 0.10 -21.57 -1.74
CA GLY A 56 0.25 -20.82 -2.98
C GLY A 56 -0.99 -20.94 -3.85
N TRP A 57 -0.97 -20.32 -5.02
CA TRP A 57 -1.93 -20.55 -6.08
C TRP A 57 -1.38 -21.62 -7.02
N GLU A 58 -2.18 -22.64 -7.35
CA GLU A 58 -1.76 -23.71 -8.27
C GLU A 58 -2.90 -24.16 -9.18
N THR A 59 -2.62 -24.19 -10.48
CA THR A 59 -3.59 -24.51 -11.54
C THR A 59 -3.45 -25.92 -12.09
N ARG A 60 -4.49 -26.40 -12.78
CA ARG A 60 -4.43 -27.67 -13.53
C ARG A 60 -3.40 -27.60 -14.65
N ARG A 61 -2.69 -28.71 -14.84
CA ARG A 61 -1.87 -28.93 -16.03
C ARG A 61 -2.67 -28.70 -17.31
N ARG A 62 -2.20 -27.78 -18.15
CA ARG A 62 -2.76 -27.54 -19.48
C ARG A 62 -2.19 -28.55 -20.47
N ARG A 63 -3.08 -29.08 -21.30
CA ARG A 63 -2.76 -29.96 -22.43
C ARG A 63 -2.96 -29.29 -23.78
N GLU A 64 -3.50 -28.07 -23.77
CA GLU A 64 -3.79 -27.23 -24.93
C GLU A 64 -3.08 -25.89 -24.78
N PRO A 65 -2.75 -25.21 -25.91
CA PRO A 65 -2.12 -23.89 -25.88
C PRO A 65 -2.88 -22.89 -25.01
N GLY A 66 -2.13 -22.06 -24.30
CA GLY A 66 -2.66 -20.95 -23.50
C GLY A 66 -1.84 -20.71 -22.25
N ALA A 67 -2.43 -19.94 -21.34
CA ALA A 67 -1.82 -19.51 -20.09
C ALA A 67 -2.91 -19.42 -19.01
N ASP A 68 -2.51 -19.49 -17.76
CA ASP A 68 -3.36 -19.16 -16.62
C ASP A 68 -3.00 -17.78 -16.07
N HIS A 69 -3.98 -17.07 -15.53
CA HIS A 69 -3.74 -15.76 -14.93
C HIS A 69 -4.64 -15.49 -13.74
N ALA A 70 -4.15 -14.65 -12.85
CA ALA A 70 -4.88 -14.09 -11.72
C ALA A 70 -4.86 -12.56 -11.78
N ILE A 71 -5.98 -11.93 -11.43
CA ILE A 71 -6.11 -10.47 -11.32
C ILE A 71 -6.20 -10.10 -9.85
N VAL A 72 -5.30 -9.21 -9.41
CA VAL A 72 -5.24 -8.68 -8.06
C VAL A 72 -5.63 -7.20 -8.09
N ARG A 73 -6.63 -6.83 -7.28
CA ARG A 73 -6.88 -5.44 -6.90
C ARG A 73 -5.90 -5.07 -5.80
N LEU A 74 -5.12 -4.02 -6.02
CA LEU A 74 -4.21 -3.48 -5.03
C LEU A 74 -5.00 -2.97 -3.81
N GLY A 75 -4.40 -3.15 -2.63
CA GLY A 75 -4.93 -2.61 -1.39
C GLY A 75 -4.98 -1.10 -1.41
N VAL A 76 -3.87 -0.50 -1.86
CA VAL A 76 -3.75 0.93 -2.14
C VAL A 76 -3.23 1.09 -3.57
N PRO A 77 -3.96 1.78 -4.47
CA PRO A 77 -3.45 2.12 -5.78
C PRO A 77 -2.14 2.90 -5.68
N GLY A 78 -1.22 2.69 -6.62
CA GLY A 78 0.11 3.28 -6.51
C GLY A 78 0.96 3.12 -7.76
N VAL A 79 2.16 3.69 -7.70
CA VAL A 79 3.19 3.55 -8.73
C VAL A 79 4.03 2.32 -8.40
N VAL A 80 4.07 1.35 -9.31
CA VAL A 80 4.76 0.07 -9.10
C VAL A 80 6.25 0.23 -9.43
N SER A 81 7.13 -0.03 -8.47
CA SER A 81 8.58 0.02 -8.66
C SER A 81 9.21 -1.36 -8.87
N GLY A 82 8.51 -2.43 -8.49
CA GLY A 82 8.95 -3.79 -8.78
C GLY A 82 7.97 -4.83 -8.27
N VAL A 83 8.12 -6.05 -8.76
CA VAL A 83 7.29 -7.20 -8.37
C VAL A 83 8.17 -8.38 -7.98
N ILE A 84 7.65 -9.25 -7.11
CA ILE A 84 8.24 -10.55 -6.79
C ILE A 84 7.22 -11.63 -7.13
N ILE A 85 7.63 -12.57 -7.98
CA ILE A 85 6.91 -13.82 -8.26
C ILE A 85 7.64 -14.93 -7.51
N ASP A 86 7.15 -15.22 -6.31
CA ASP A 86 7.75 -16.20 -5.41
C ASP A 86 7.20 -17.58 -5.70
N THR A 87 8.08 -18.51 -6.09
CA THR A 87 7.77 -19.91 -6.39
C THR A 87 8.20 -20.84 -5.26
N ALA A 88 8.39 -20.33 -4.03
CA ALA A 88 8.74 -21.12 -2.85
C ALA A 88 7.94 -22.42 -2.77
N TRP A 89 8.65 -23.52 -2.54
CA TRP A 89 8.13 -24.89 -2.45
C TRP A 89 7.62 -25.52 -3.76
N PHE A 90 7.41 -24.74 -4.82
CA PHE A 90 7.12 -25.24 -6.16
C PHE A 90 8.42 -25.60 -6.89
N LYS A 91 8.97 -26.78 -6.59
CA LYS A 91 10.30 -27.22 -7.09
C LYS A 91 10.28 -27.81 -8.49
N GLY A 92 9.14 -28.37 -8.91
CA GLY A 92 8.98 -28.99 -10.23
C GLY A 92 7.64 -28.71 -10.89
N ASN A 93 6.72 -28.07 -10.18
CA ASN A 93 5.40 -27.65 -10.62
C ASN A 93 5.24 -26.12 -10.62
N TYR A 94 6.35 -25.38 -10.66
CA TYR A 94 6.34 -23.94 -10.94
C TYR A 94 6.15 -23.71 -12.45
N PRO A 95 5.61 -22.56 -12.87
CA PRO A 95 5.52 -22.23 -14.28
C PRO A 95 6.91 -21.83 -14.81
N PRO A 96 7.34 -22.28 -16.00
CA PRO A 96 8.65 -21.93 -16.56
C PRO A 96 8.79 -20.44 -16.90
N GLU A 97 7.68 -19.75 -17.22
CA GLU A 97 7.69 -18.33 -17.55
C GLU A 97 6.49 -17.62 -16.93
N ALA A 98 6.63 -16.33 -16.68
CA ALA A 98 5.54 -15.46 -16.23
C ALA A 98 5.63 -14.06 -16.86
N SER A 99 4.53 -13.33 -16.82
CA SER A 99 4.45 -11.90 -17.18
C SER A 99 3.52 -11.17 -16.20
N VAL A 100 3.70 -9.85 -16.11
CA VAL A 100 2.86 -8.98 -15.28
C VAL A 100 2.39 -7.79 -16.08
N GLU A 101 1.09 -7.58 -16.04
CA GLU A 101 0.45 -6.39 -16.61
C GLU A 101 -0.30 -5.62 -15.53
N ALA A 102 -0.60 -4.36 -15.76
CA ALA A 102 -1.36 -3.52 -14.84
C ALA A 102 -2.42 -2.68 -15.54
N THR A 103 -3.45 -2.30 -14.80
CA THR A 103 -4.49 -1.40 -15.28
C THR A 103 -4.97 -0.44 -14.19
N SER A 104 -5.48 0.70 -14.63
CA SER A 104 -6.03 1.74 -13.77
C SER A 104 -7.48 1.96 -14.18
N ALA A 105 -8.40 1.59 -13.30
CA ALA A 105 -9.83 1.65 -13.57
C ALA A 105 -10.52 2.53 -12.52
N GLU A 106 -11.45 3.35 -12.98
CA GLU A 106 -12.31 4.17 -12.13
C GLU A 106 -13.39 3.29 -11.47
N GLY A 107 -13.72 3.58 -10.21
CA GLY A 107 -14.78 2.88 -9.48
C GLY A 107 -14.42 1.43 -9.10
N TYR A 108 -15.41 0.54 -9.16
CA TYR A 108 -15.31 -0.85 -8.71
C TYR A 108 -15.68 -1.81 -9.85
N PRO A 109 -14.83 -1.96 -10.87
CA PRO A 109 -15.14 -2.79 -12.04
C PRO A 109 -15.30 -4.27 -11.65
N SER A 110 -16.28 -4.93 -12.26
CA SER A 110 -16.49 -6.36 -12.13
C SER A 110 -15.35 -7.16 -12.79
N PRO A 111 -15.17 -8.45 -12.44
CA PRO A 111 -14.21 -9.31 -13.12
C PRO A 111 -14.39 -9.38 -14.65
N ALA A 112 -15.64 -9.32 -15.13
CA ALA A 112 -15.94 -9.32 -16.56
C ALA A 112 -15.49 -8.02 -17.27
N GLU A 113 -15.58 -6.88 -16.59
CA GLU A 113 -15.08 -5.60 -17.09
C GLU A 113 -13.56 -5.56 -17.08
N LEU A 114 -12.92 -5.99 -15.98
CA LEU A 114 -11.45 -6.05 -15.87
C LEU A 114 -10.81 -6.94 -16.95
N ARG A 115 -11.45 -8.06 -17.30
CA ARG A 115 -11.01 -8.91 -18.39
C ARG A 115 -11.03 -8.25 -19.78
N ARG A 116 -11.84 -7.20 -19.95
CA ARG A 116 -11.94 -6.41 -21.20
C ARG A 116 -11.22 -5.07 -21.12
N ALA A 117 -10.63 -4.75 -19.97
CA ALA A 117 -9.88 -3.51 -19.79
C ALA A 117 -8.61 -3.51 -20.66
N THR A 118 -8.06 -2.32 -20.88
CA THR A 118 -6.72 -2.16 -21.46
C THR A 118 -5.68 -2.44 -20.37
N TRP A 119 -4.69 -3.25 -20.69
CA TRP A 119 -3.63 -3.68 -19.78
C TRP A 119 -2.28 -3.25 -20.31
N GLU A 120 -1.45 -2.70 -19.41
CA GLU A 120 -0.11 -2.20 -19.68
C GLU A 120 0.91 -3.22 -19.19
N THR A 121 1.86 -3.62 -20.05
CA THR A 121 2.89 -4.59 -19.67
C THR A 121 3.91 -3.94 -18.73
N LEU A 122 3.95 -4.39 -17.48
CA LEU A 122 5.00 -3.99 -16.52
C LEU A 122 6.22 -4.90 -16.59
N VAL A 123 5.98 -6.20 -16.74
CA VAL A 123 7.02 -7.23 -16.90
C VAL A 123 6.64 -8.10 -18.10
N GLY A 124 7.46 -8.06 -19.15
CA GLY A 124 7.29 -8.92 -20.32
C GLY A 124 7.42 -10.39 -19.96
N ARG A 125 6.94 -11.29 -20.83
CA ARG A 125 7.09 -12.73 -20.64
C ARG A 125 8.57 -13.09 -20.43
N SER A 126 8.88 -13.59 -19.25
CA SER A 126 10.23 -13.83 -18.78
C SER A 126 10.35 -15.21 -18.14
N PRO A 127 11.50 -15.88 -18.26
CA PRO A 127 11.74 -17.12 -17.52
C PRO A 127 11.76 -16.84 -16.01
N ILE A 128 11.29 -17.82 -15.23
CA ILE A 128 11.37 -17.80 -13.78
C ILE A 128 11.92 -19.14 -13.28
N GLU A 129 12.53 -19.11 -12.10
CA GLU A 129 13.07 -20.29 -11.44
C GLU A 129 12.10 -20.82 -10.36
N GLY A 130 12.15 -22.12 -10.12
CA GLY A 130 11.39 -22.77 -9.05
C GLY A 130 12.02 -22.56 -7.67
N ASP A 131 11.22 -22.63 -6.61
CA ASP A 131 11.68 -22.44 -5.23
C ASP A 131 12.47 -21.13 -5.02
N THR A 132 12.07 -20.06 -5.72
CA THR A 132 12.85 -18.82 -5.84
C THR A 132 11.95 -17.58 -5.79
N GLU A 133 12.42 -16.52 -5.13
CA GLU A 133 11.85 -15.18 -5.25
C GLU A 133 12.31 -14.53 -6.56
N ASN A 134 11.50 -14.61 -7.62
CA ASN A 134 11.82 -14.03 -8.92
C ASN A 134 11.48 -12.54 -8.93
N ALA A 135 12.50 -11.69 -8.85
CA ALA A 135 12.35 -10.25 -8.70
C ALA A 135 12.50 -9.49 -10.03
N PHE A 136 11.54 -8.61 -10.33
CA PHE A 136 11.52 -7.81 -11.55
C PHE A 136 11.31 -6.32 -11.22
N PRO A 137 12.29 -5.44 -11.51
CA PRO A 137 12.09 -3.99 -11.38
C PRO A 137 11.12 -3.49 -12.45
N VAL A 138 10.33 -2.47 -12.10
CA VAL A 138 9.36 -1.81 -12.99
C VAL A 138 9.69 -0.33 -13.05
N ALA A 139 9.73 0.22 -14.27
CA ALA A 139 10.09 1.61 -14.52
C ALA A 139 8.90 2.49 -14.96
N ASP A 140 7.70 1.92 -15.03
CA ASP A 140 6.50 2.66 -15.43
C ASP A 140 6.09 3.64 -14.32
N PRO A 141 6.04 4.96 -14.58
CA PRO A 141 5.75 5.96 -13.55
C PRO A 141 4.25 6.06 -13.27
N ARG A 142 3.39 5.35 -14.00
CA ARG A 142 1.94 5.51 -13.89
C ARG A 142 1.39 4.82 -12.64
N ARG A 143 0.28 5.36 -12.15
CA ARG A 143 -0.51 4.82 -11.04
C ARG A 143 -1.48 3.75 -11.53
N PHE A 144 -1.39 2.56 -10.93
CA PHE A 144 -2.27 1.44 -11.21
C PHE A 144 -3.16 1.07 -10.03
N THR A 145 -4.27 0.40 -10.33
CA THR A 145 -5.28 -0.06 -9.34
C THR A 145 -5.36 -1.56 -9.26
N HIS A 146 -5.01 -2.25 -10.35
CA HIS A 146 -5.04 -3.69 -10.49
C HIS A 146 -3.80 -4.15 -11.23
N VAL A 147 -3.35 -5.37 -10.92
CA VAL A 147 -2.29 -6.08 -11.63
C VAL A 147 -2.80 -7.46 -12.06
N ARG A 148 -2.26 -7.98 -13.17
CA ARG A 148 -2.53 -9.32 -13.67
C ARG A 148 -1.21 -10.08 -13.74
N LEU A 149 -1.12 -11.16 -12.97
CA LEU A 149 -0.05 -12.14 -13.07
C LEU A 149 -0.50 -13.21 -14.07
N THR A 150 0.28 -13.43 -15.12
CA THR A 150 0.07 -14.52 -16.09
C THR A 150 1.22 -15.51 -15.98
N ILE A 151 0.90 -16.79 -15.89
CA ILE A 151 1.85 -17.91 -15.83
C ILE A 151 1.72 -18.76 -17.09
N TYR A 152 2.84 -19.23 -17.64
CA TYR A 152 2.87 -19.95 -18.90
C TYR A 152 3.46 -21.36 -18.75
N PRO A 153 2.78 -22.41 -19.24
CA PRO A 153 1.34 -22.45 -19.56
C PRO A 153 0.46 -22.53 -18.30
N ASP A 154 0.97 -23.12 -17.23
CA ASP A 154 0.30 -23.45 -15.96
C ASP A 154 1.37 -23.71 -14.88
N GLY A 155 0.95 -23.91 -13.64
CA GLY A 155 1.85 -24.23 -12.53
C GLY A 155 1.42 -23.57 -11.22
N GLY A 156 2.37 -23.43 -10.30
CA GLY A 156 2.13 -22.82 -9.00
C GLY A 156 3.06 -21.67 -8.64
N VAL A 157 2.48 -20.67 -7.96
CA VAL A 157 3.16 -19.49 -7.43
C VAL A 157 2.75 -19.31 -5.97
N ALA A 158 3.72 -19.24 -5.08
CA ALA A 158 3.53 -19.18 -3.64
C ALA A 158 3.04 -17.81 -3.17
N ARG A 159 3.72 -16.75 -3.60
CA ARG A 159 3.36 -15.35 -3.32
C ARG A 159 3.56 -14.46 -4.55
N PHE A 160 2.76 -13.41 -4.62
CA PHE A 160 2.92 -12.35 -5.60
C PHE A 160 2.94 -11.01 -4.88
N ARG A 161 4.11 -10.35 -4.88
CA ARG A 161 4.35 -9.05 -4.23
C ARG A 161 4.41 -7.95 -5.27
N VAL A 162 3.81 -6.81 -4.95
CA VAL A 162 3.82 -5.61 -5.80
C VAL A 162 4.32 -4.44 -4.97
N HIS A 163 5.60 -4.17 -5.07
CA HIS A 163 6.24 -3.11 -4.30
C HIS A 163 6.14 -1.77 -5.03
N GLY A 164 5.69 -0.74 -4.32
CA GLY A 164 5.49 0.57 -4.93
C GLY A 164 5.14 1.67 -3.96
N GLU A 165 5.03 2.88 -4.48
CA GLU A 165 4.61 4.05 -3.71
C GLU A 165 3.08 4.18 -3.73
N PRO A 166 2.41 4.23 -2.57
CA PRO A 166 0.99 4.48 -2.50
C PRO A 166 0.61 5.85 -3.07
N VAL A 167 -0.44 5.88 -3.89
CA VAL A 167 -1.02 7.12 -4.45
C VAL A 167 -2.54 7.08 -4.23
N PRO A 168 -3.03 7.52 -3.06
CA PRO A 168 -4.45 7.56 -2.77
C PRO A 168 -5.19 8.51 -3.71
N ASP A 169 -6.51 8.33 -3.80
CA ASP A 169 -7.37 9.24 -4.55
C ASP A 169 -7.66 10.50 -3.70
N PRO A 170 -7.19 11.69 -4.12
CA PRO A 170 -7.35 12.92 -3.33
C PRO A 170 -8.80 13.38 -3.19
N ARG A 171 -9.71 12.86 -4.01
CA ARG A 171 -11.15 13.11 -3.91
C ARG A 171 -11.76 12.48 -2.66
N LEU A 172 -11.11 11.45 -2.10
CA LEU A 172 -11.51 10.74 -0.87
C LEU A 172 -10.76 11.23 0.37
N MET A 173 -9.96 12.29 0.24
CA MET A 173 -9.13 12.85 1.31
C MET A 173 -9.68 14.18 1.84
N ASP A 174 -11.00 14.36 1.79
CA ASP A 174 -11.68 15.48 2.44
C ASP A 174 -12.00 15.17 3.91
N GLY A 175 -12.25 16.22 4.70
CA GLY A 175 -12.53 16.07 6.12
C GLY A 175 -11.35 15.51 6.92
N THR A 176 -11.68 14.76 7.98
CA THR A 176 -10.69 14.17 8.90
C THR A 176 -10.34 12.75 8.44
N VAL A 177 -9.09 12.54 8.06
CA VAL A 177 -8.53 11.24 7.65
C VAL A 177 -7.41 10.81 8.59
N ASP A 178 -7.04 9.53 8.59
CA ASP A 178 -5.79 9.10 9.22
C ASP A 178 -4.61 9.44 8.30
N LEU A 179 -3.89 10.50 8.64
CA LEU A 179 -2.79 11.07 7.86
C LEU A 179 -1.53 10.19 7.90
N ALA A 180 -1.38 9.34 8.91
CA ALA A 180 -0.24 8.42 9.02
C ALA A 180 -0.50 7.09 8.32
N ALA A 181 -1.75 6.76 8.01
CA ALA A 181 -2.10 5.48 7.42
C ALA A 181 -1.43 5.29 6.05
N LEU A 182 -0.95 4.07 5.81
CA LEU A 182 -0.34 3.70 4.54
C LEU A 182 -1.35 3.78 3.38
N GLU A 183 -2.64 3.52 3.65
CA GLU A 183 -3.74 3.70 2.70
C GLU A 183 -4.04 5.16 2.34
N SER A 184 -3.63 6.09 3.20
CA SER A 184 -3.68 7.54 2.96
C SER A 184 -2.38 8.08 2.34
N GLY A 185 -1.38 7.23 2.07
CA GLY A 185 -0.09 7.64 1.55
C GLY A 185 0.93 8.09 2.60
N GLY A 186 0.66 7.90 3.89
CA GLY A 186 1.69 8.06 4.92
C GLY A 186 2.71 6.92 4.88
N ASP A 187 3.98 7.20 5.19
CA ASP A 187 5.01 6.15 5.23
C ASP A 187 6.09 6.43 6.28
N VAL A 188 6.77 5.37 6.71
CA VAL A 188 7.93 5.46 7.61
C VAL A 188 9.13 5.97 6.82
N VAL A 189 9.73 7.07 7.28
CA VAL A 189 10.93 7.66 6.67
C VAL A 189 12.19 7.48 7.51
N ASP A 190 12.05 7.20 8.80
CA ASP A 190 13.16 6.97 9.72
C ASP A 190 12.68 6.15 10.93
N CYS A 191 13.56 5.29 11.46
CA CYS A 191 13.26 4.42 12.60
C CYS A 191 14.56 4.00 13.30
N SER A 192 14.57 4.03 14.63
CA SER A 192 15.77 3.67 15.41
C SER A 192 16.12 2.19 15.39
N ASP A 193 15.10 1.32 15.34
CA ASP A 193 15.25 -0.12 15.48
C ASP A 193 14.14 -0.85 14.72
N ILE A 194 14.52 -1.82 13.88
CA ILE A 194 13.61 -2.64 13.06
C ILE A 194 13.77 -4.15 13.35
N PHE A 195 14.32 -4.51 14.53
CA PHE A 195 14.86 -5.83 14.80
C PHE A 195 13.81 -6.95 14.73
N TYR A 196 12.62 -6.77 15.31
CA TYR A 196 11.60 -7.82 15.36
C TYR A 196 10.52 -7.70 14.30
N SER A 197 10.17 -6.48 13.90
CA SER A 197 9.09 -6.24 12.95
C SER A 197 9.23 -4.90 12.23
N SER A 198 8.60 -4.82 11.05
CA SER A 198 8.63 -3.61 10.24
C SER A 198 7.87 -2.47 10.94
N PRO A 199 8.43 -1.25 11.03
CA PRO A 199 7.72 -0.10 11.59
C PRO A 199 6.45 0.27 10.80
N ARG A 200 6.35 -0.11 9.52
CA ARG A 200 5.14 0.11 8.69
C ARG A 200 3.90 -0.61 9.20
N ASN A 201 4.08 -1.65 10.02
CA ASN A 201 2.97 -2.40 10.60
C ASN A 201 2.03 -1.51 11.43
N ILE A 202 2.56 -0.47 12.08
CA ILE A 202 1.74 0.46 12.88
C ILE A 202 0.84 1.35 12.01
N LEU A 203 1.12 1.45 10.70
CA LEU A 203 0.38 2.24 9.72
C LEU A 203 -0.66 1.42 8.95
N LEU A 204 -0.69 0.09 9.13
CA LEU A 204 -1.64 -0.80 8.44
C LEU A 204 -3.09 -0.56 8.90
N PRO A 205 -4.10 -0.83 8.04
CA PRO A 205 -5.51 -0.74 8.40
C PRO A 205 -5.92 -1.58 9.63
N GLY A 206 -7.08 -1.21 10.19
CA GLY A 206 -7.74 -1.99 11.24
C GLY A 206 -7.02 -1.97 12.59
N ARG A 207 -7.28 -3.00 13.39
CA ARG A 207 -6.60 -3.23 14.67
C ARG A 207 -5.60 -4.37 14.49
N SER A 208 -4.58 -4.38 15.33
CA SER A 208 -3.74 -5.57 15.49
C SER A 208 -4.61 -6.77 15.89
N ARG A 209 -4.23 -7.98 15.45
CA ARG A 209 -4.88 -9.25 15.79
C ARG A 209 -3.95 -10.17 16.57
N LEU A 210 -2.65 -9.89 16.56
CA LEU A 210 -1.59 -10.60 17.25
C LEU A 210 -0.39 -9.67 17.45
N MET A 211 0.52 -10.03 18.37
CA MET A 211 1.65 -9.16 18.72
C MET A 211 2.57 -8.82 17.53
N GLY A 212 2.76 -9.76 16.60
CA GLY A 212 3.57 -9.58 15.38
C GLY A 212 2.98 -8.63 14.33
N ASP A 213 1.74 -8.15 14.51
CA ASP A 213 1.09 -7.20 13.58
C ASP A 213 1.50 -5.75 13.85
N GLY A 214 2.33 -5.48 14.86
CA GLY A 214 2.81 -4.16 15.24
C GLY A 214 4.28 -3.93 14.91
N TRP A 215 4.85 -2.88 15.50
CA TRP A 215 6.29 -2.60 15.55
C TRP A 215 6.81 -2.95 16.94
N GLU A 216 7.90 -3.71 17.01
CA GLU A 216 8.60 -4.11 18.22
C GLU A 216 10.11 -3.95 18.03
N ASN A 217 10.76 -3.33 19.01
CA ASN A 217 12.18 -3.02 19.05
C ASN A 217 12.94 -3.94 20.03
N ALA A 218 14.27 -3.91 19.96
CA ALA A 218 15.10 -4.61 20.92
C ALA A 218 15.05 -3.96 22.31
N ARG A 219 15.17 -4.79 23.36
CA ARG A 219 15.24 -4.29 24.74
C ARG A 219 16.47 -3.39 24.92
N ARG A 220 16.26 -2.18 25.42
CA ARG A 220 17.34 -1.24 25.73
C ARG A 220 17.84 -1.41 27.16
N ARG A 221 19.09 -1.01 27.36
CA ARG A 221 19.82 -1.02 28.64
C ARG A 221 20.60 0.27 28.88
N ASP A 222 20.41 1.25 28.00
CA ASP A 222 20.98 2.60 28.08
C ASP A 222 19.90 3.61 28.48
N ASP A 223 20.27 4.89 28.57
CA ASP A 223 19.35 5.99 28.91
C ASP A 223 18.59 6.54 27.69
N GLY A 224 18.63 5.84 26.55
CA GLY A 224 18.03 6.26 25.29
C GLY A 224 16.55 5.90 25.15
N ASN A 225 16.03 6.12 23.95
CA ASN A 225 14.66 5.75 23.59
C ASN A 225 14.58 5.31 22.12
N ASP A 226 13.56 4.52 21.79
CA ASP A 226 13.26 4.17 20.40
C ASP A 226 12.26 5.13 19.76
N HIS A 227 12.35 5.27 18.44
CA HIS A 227 11.49 6.17 17.69
C HIS A 227 11.17 5.66 16.29
N VAL A 228 10.06 6.17 15.77
CA VAL A 228 9.66 6.06 14.38
C VAL A 228 9.17 7.41 13.88
N THR A 229 9.68 7.82 12.72
CA THR A 229 9.29 9.04 12.03
C THR A 229 8.46 8.67 10.80
N VAL A 230 7.28 9.27 10.71
CA VAL A 230 6.29 9.03 9.68
C VAL A 230 6.09 10.31 8.87
N ALA A 231 6.28 10.24 7.56
CA ALA A 231 5.77 11.22 6.64
C ALA A 231 4.25 11.07 6.57
N LEU A 232 3.53 12.17 6.80
CA LEU A 232 2.08 12.19 6.66
C LEU A 232 1.70 12.21 5.17
N ALA A 233 0.44 11.87 4.90
CA ALA A 233 -0.21 11.95 3.58
C ALA A 233 -0.04 13.31 2.86
N GLY A 234 0.30 14.36 3.60
CA GLY A 234 0.64 15.69 3.11
C GLY A 234 0.71 16.67 4.27
N HIS A 235 0.96 17.94 3.95
CA HIS A 235 0.94 19.02 4.94
C HIS A 235 -0.47 19.17 5.56
N ALA A 236 -0.58 19.05 6.89
CA ALA A 236 -1.87 18.83 7.54
C ALA A 236 -1.95 19.34 8.98
N HIS A 237 -3.16 19.70 9.41
CA HIS A 237 -3.47 19.95 10.82
C HIS A 237 -3.86 18.65 11.52
N VAL A 238 -3.16 18.30 12.60
CA VAL A 238 -3.46 17.11 13.40
C VAL A 238 -4.51 17.46 14.47
N HIS A 239 -5.57 16.66 14.56
CA HIS A 239 -6.68 16.87 15.51
C HIS A 239 -6.66 15.87 16.67
N ARG A 240 -6.44 14.59 16.35
CA ARG A 240 -6.47 13.48 17.32
C ARG A 240 -5.41 12.45 16.99
N VAL A 241 -4.77 11.92 18.02
CA VAL A 241 -3.79 10.84 17.92
C VAL A 241 -4.33 9.60 18.63
N GLU A 242 -4.10 8.42 18.06
CA GLU A 242 -4.23 7.14 18.74
C GLU A 242 -2.86 6.45 18.82
N ILE A 243 -2.49 6.02 20.03
CA ILE A 243 -1.34 5.14 20.25
C ILE A 243 -1.88 3.84 20.85
N ASP A 244 -1.82 2.77 20.07
CA ASP A 244 -2.37 1.46 20.42
C ASP A 244 -1.26 0.52 20.85
N THR A 245 -1.35 -0.04 22.06
CA THR A 245 -0.44 -1.07 22.59
C THR A 245 -1.11 -2.44 22.73
N SER A 246 -2.24 -2.66 22.05
CA SER A 246 -2.95 -3.95 22.03
C SER A 246 -1.98 -5.11 21.73
N TYR A 247 -2.14 -6.24 22.42
CA TYR A 247 -1.30 -7.44 22.36
C TYR A 247 0.12 -7.32 22.96
N TYR A 248 0.56 -6.13 23.37
CA TYR A 248 1.82 -5.95 24.09
C TYR A 248 1.56 -5.95 25.60
N LEU A 249 1.58 -7.15 26.20
CA LEU A 249 1.20 -7.34 27.62
C LEU A 249 2.35 -7.07 28.59
N GLY A 250 3.55 -7.56 28.25
CA GLY A 250 4.75 -7.45 29.11
C GLY A 250 5.86 -6.60 28.52
N ASN A 251 5.70 -6.17 27.27
CA ASN A 251 6.68 -5.46 26.45
C ASN A 251 6.07 -4.21 25.79
N ALA A 252 4.94 -3.69 26.29
CA ALA A 252 4.49 -2.35 25.90
C ALA A 252 5.43 -1.30 26.49
N PRO A 253 5.67 -0.18 25.78
CA PRO A 253 6.45 0.92 26.34
C PRO A 253 5.74 1.55 27.52
N GLY A 254 6.51 2.02 28.51
CA GLY A 254 5.93 2.67 29.69
C GLY A 254 5.41 4.08 29.42
N TRP A 255 6.02 4.76 28.43
CA TRP A 255 5.67 6.13 28.03
C TRP A 255 5.85 6.33 26.54
N ALA A 256 5.16 7.32 25.98
CA ALA A 256 5.41 7.82 24.63
C ALA A 256 5.24 9.34 24.54
N SER A 257 5.87 9.96 23.55
CA SER A 257 5.60 11.34 23.12
C SER A 257 5.45 11.38 21.60
N LEU A 258 4.72 12.38 21.10
CA LEU A 258 4.57 12.61 19.67
C LEU A 258 4.92 14.06 19.33
N LYS A 259 5.86 14.24 18.40
CA LYS A 259 6.21 15.53 17.82
C LYS A 259 5.69 15.64 16.41
N GLY A 260 5.19 16.82 16.04
CA GLY A 260 4.92 17.19 14.66
C GLY A 260 6.08 18.02 14.12
N MET A 261 6.40 17.86 12.83
CA MET A 261 7.53 18.53 12.20
C MET A 261 7.13 19.13 10.85
N ASP A 262 7.67 20.30 10.55
CA ASP A 262 7.60 20.94 9.24
C ASP A 262 8.93 21.65 8.92
N GLY A 263 9.72 21.04 8.03
CA GLY A 263 11.13 21.40 7.88
C GLY A 263 11.87 21.26 9.22
N ASP A 264 12.58 22.32 9.63
CA ASP A 264 13.29 22.36 10.91
C ASP A 264 12.37 22.70 12.11
N ALA A 265 11.13 23.14 11.86
CA ALA A 265 10.21 23.48 12.92
C ALA A 265 9.64 22.21 13.57
N GLN A 266 9.61 22.17 14.90
CA GLN A 266 9.03 21.08 15.68
C GLN A 266 8.00 21.61 16.68
N ALA A 267 6.91 20.86 16.86
CA ALA A 267 5.89 21.15 17.85
C ALA A 267 5.47 19.87 18.60
N ASP A 268 5.29 19.97 19.90
CA ASP A 268 4.79 18.84 20.69
C ASP A 268 3.30 18.63 20.41
N LEU A 269 2.96 17.51 19.77
CA LEU A 269 1.57 17.08 19.56
C LEU A 269 1.04 16.34 20.80
N LEU A 270 1.92 15.58 21.46
CA LEU A 270 1.66 14.87 22.71
C LEU A 270 2.93 14.92 23.57
N PRO A 271 2.90 15.54 24.77
CA PRO A 271 4.03 15.48 25.70
C PRO A 271 4.27 14.04 26.18
N LYS A 272 5.41 13.76 26.79
CA LYS A 272 5.73 12.43 27.34
C LYS A 272 4.63 11.96 28.30
N THR A 273 3.86 10.98 27.86
CA THR A 273 2.62 10.51 28.49
C THR A 273 2.72 9.03 28.79
N ARG A 274 2.21 8.63 29.95
CA ARG A 274 2.21 7.24 30.39
C ARG A 274 1.31 6.41 29.49
N LEU A 275 1.78 5.24 29.09
CA LEU A 275 0.98 4.23 28.39
C LEU A 275 0.68 3.05 29.33
N GLN A 276 -0.36 2.31 29.01
CA GLN A 276 -0.73 1.05 29.65
C GLN A 276 -0.53 -0.11 28.66
N PRO A 277 -0.16 -1.31 29.12
CA PRO A 277 -0.19 -2.51 28.30
C PRO A 277 -1.60 -2.78 27.74
N ASP A 278 -1.66 -3.39 26.56
CA ASP A 278 -2.91 -3.85 25.94
C ASP A 278 -4.02 -2.79 25.83
N THR A 279 -3.64 -1.54 25.54
CA THR A 279 -4.56 -0.40 25.66
C THR A 279 -4.50 0.53 24.46
N ARG A 280 -5.67 0.99 24.03
CA ARG A 280 -5.83 2.04 23.02
C ARG A 280 -5.89 3.40 23.70
N HIS A 281 -4.89 4.25 23.43
CA HIS A 281 -4.79 5.57 24.02
C HIS A 281 -5.20 6.62 22.99
N HIS A 282 -6.16 7.47 23.36
CA HIS A 282 -6.68 8.52 22.48
C HIS A 282 -6.38 9.89 23.06
N PHE A 283 -5.77 10.77 22.26
CA PHE A 283 -5.35 12.09 22.68
C PHE A 283 -5.81 13.16 21.69
N ARG A 284 -6.19 14.34 22.20
CA ARG A 284 -6.30 15.54 21.37
C ARG A 284 -4.91 16.13 21.17
N ALA A 285 -4.58 16.52 19.94
CA ALA A 285 -3.29 17.13 19.66
C ALA A 285 -3.20 18.52 20.34
N ALA A 286 -2.04 18.81 20.94
CA ALA A 286 -1.81 20.07 21.63
C ALA A 286 -1.47 21.24 20.68
N ALA A 287 -0.73 20.97 19.59
CA ALA A 287 -0.33 21.97 18.62
C ALA A 287 -1.37 22.13 17.50
N THR A 288 -1.53 23.37 17.01
CA THR A 288 -2.48 23.72 15.94
C THR A 288 -1.81 24.01 14.60
N ALA A 289 -0.49 24.24 14.59
CA ALA A 289 0.26 24.47 13.37
C ALA A 289 0.24 23.20 12.49
N PRO A 290 0.12 23.34 11.17
CA PRO A 290 0.17 22.21 10.27
C PRO A 290 1.59 21.64 10.20
N VAL A 291 1.68 20.34 9.91
CA VAL A 291 2.93 19.56 9.90
C VAL A 291 2.95 18.62 8.70
N THR A 292 4.15 18.23 8.26
CA THR A 292 4.35 17.25 7.18
C THR A 292 4.74 15.88 7.71
N HIS A 293 5.32 15.83 8.90
CA HIS A 293 5.79 14.59 9.52
C HIS A 293 5.39 14.53 10.99
N VAL A 294 5.35 13.31 11.53
CA VAL A 294 5.32 13.09 12.98
C VAL A 294 6.45 12.16 13.40
N ARG A 295 6.96 12.35 14.61
CA ARG A 295 7.90 11.44 15.26
C ARG A 295 7.28 10.93 16.55
N LEU A 296 7.11 9.61 16.63
CA LEU A 296 6.70 8.88 17.82
C LEU A 296 7.95 8.39 18.52
N ASP A 297 8.16 8.85 19.75
CA ASP A 297 9.20 8.36 20.65
C ASP A 297 8.54 7.47 21.71
N VAL A 298 9.09 6.28 21.95
CA VAL A 298 8.64 5.32 22.98
C VAL A 298 9.76 5.11 24.01
N TYR A 299 9.42 5.04 25.30
CA TYR A 299 10.41 5.04 26.38
C TYR A 299 10.29 3.85 27.34
N PRO A 300 11.42 3.20 27.69
CA PRO A 300 12.70 3.26 26.97
C PRO A 300 12.63 2.54 25.61
N ASP A 301 11.84 1.48 25.55
CA ASP A 301 11.62 0.58 24.42
C ASP A 301 10.25 -0.09 24.61
N GLY A 302 9.85 -0.92 23.66
CA GLY A 302 8.61 -1.70 23.68
C GLY A 302 7.84 -1.63 22.37
N GLY A 303 6.77 -2.41 22.28
CA GLY A 303 5.98 -2.54 21.06
C GLY A 303 4.75 -1.64 20.96
N ILE A 304 4.44 -1.24 19.73
CA ILE A 304 3.26 -0.46 19.34
C ILE A 304 2.47 -1.25 18.31
N ALA A 305 1.17 -1.43 18.55
CA ALA A 305 0.28 -2.09 17.62
C ALA A 305 -0.09 -1.19 16.46
N ARG A 306 -0.57 0.03 16.73
CA ARG A 306 -0.99 1.01 15.71
C ARG A 306 -0.70 2.44 16.14
N LEU A 307 -0.41 3.28 15.16
CA LEU A 307 -0.40 4.74 15.28
C LEU A 307 -1.47 5.28 14.34
N ARG A 308 -2.39 6.09 14.87
CA ARG A 308 -3.35 6.86 14.05
C ARG A 308 -3.12 8.34 14.27
N VAL A 309 -3.04 9.11 13.20
CA VAL A 309 -2.87 10.56 13.23
C VAL A 309 -4.03 11.18 12.46
N HIS A 310 -5.13 11.40 13.15
CA HIS A 310 -6.32 11.95 12.54
C HIS A 310 -6.22 13.45 12.37
N GLY A 311 -6.39 13.93 11.15
CA GLY A 311 -6.27 15.33 10.82
C GLY A 311 -6.86 15.70 9.46
N THR A 312 -6.68 16.96 9.07
CA THR A 312 -7.16 17.50 7.80
C THR A 312 -5.97 18.06 7.01
N LEU A 313 -5.85 17.67 5.75
CA LEU A 313 -4.86 18.26 4.81
C LEU A 313 -5.13 19.76 4.62
N THR A 314 -4.08 20.56 4.45
CA THR A 314 -4.26 21.97 4.04
C THR A 314 -4.77 22.05 2.60
N ARG A 315 -5.31 23.21 2.20
CA ARG A 315 -5.84 23.42 0.84
C ARG A 315 -4.77 23.18 -0.21
N GLU A 316 -3.56 23.64 0.06
CA GLU A 316 -2.39 23.54 -0.80
C GLU A 316 -1.97 22.07 -0.95
N ALA A 317 -1.94 21.31 0.15
CA ALA A 317 -1.63 19.88 0.13
C ALA A 317 -2.66 19.08 -0.68
N ARG A 318 -3.96 19.38 -0.53
CA ARG A 318 -5.01 18.74 -1.35
C ARG A 318 -4.87 19.06 -2.83
N ALA A 319 -4.54 20.30 -3.17
CA ALA A 319 -4.30 20.71 -4.56
C ALA A 319 -3.07 20.01 -5.15
N ALA A 320 -1.96 19.95 -4.41
CA ALA A 320 -0.75 19.23 -4.83
C ALA A 320 -1.01 17.73 -5.02
N ALA A 321 -1.78 17.10 -4.12
CA ALA A 321 -2.19 15.70 -4.26
C ALA A 321 -3.07 15.47 -5.49
N ALA A 322 -4.00 16.38 -5.81
CA ALA A 322 -4.80 16.34 -7.04
C ALA A 322 -3.96 16.45 -8.31
N ILE A 323 -2.97 17.34 -8.31
CA ILE A 323 -2.04 17.51 -9.43
C ILE A 323 -1.23 16.23 -9.65
N ARG A 324 -0.57 15.74 -8.59
CA ARG A 324 0.21 14.48 -8.64
C ARG A 324 -0.66 13.30 -9.07
N PHE A 325 -1.87 13.18 -8.53
CA PHE A 325 -2.82 12.14 -8.91
C PHE A 325 -3.13 12.18 -10.40
N LEU A 326 -3.45 13.36 -10.93
CA LEU A 326 -3.65 13.52 -12.37
C LEU A 326 -2.38 13.08 -13.11
N ASP A 327 -1.23 13.69 -12.88
CA ASP A 327 0.02 13.39 -13.60
C ASP A 327 0.34 11.89 -13.72
N LEU A 328 0.04 11.13 -12.67
CA LEU A 328 0.32 9.69 -12.61
C LEU A 328 -0.77 8.80 -13.23
N LEU A 329 -2.00 9.28 -13.43
CA LEU A 329 -3.06 8.45 -14.01
C LEU A 329 -2.79 8.12 -15.49
N PRO A 330 -3.00 6.86 -15.94
CA PRO A 330 -3.11 6.53 -17.36
C PRO A 330 -4.18 7.39 -18.05
N GLU A 331 -3.97 7.70 -19.34
CA GLU A 331 -4.76 8.69 -20.08
C GLU A 331 -6.28 8.41 -20.07
N ASP A 332 -6.69 7.14 -20.27
CA ASP A 332 -8.09 6.75 -20.28
C ASP A 332 -8.77 7.00 -18.92
N HIS A 333 -8.09 6.63 -17.83
CA HIS A 333 -8.59 6.86 -16.48
C HIS A 333 -8.62 8.35 -16.15
N ALA A 334 -7.55 9.07 -16.49
CA ALA A 334 -7.47 10.52 -16.30
C ALA A 334 -8.57 11.28 -17.04
N THR A 335 -8.87 10.90 -18.28
CA THR A 335 -9.95 11.48 -19.09
C THR A 335 -11.30 11.24 -18.42
N THR A 336 -11.52 10.02 -17.92
CA THR A 336 -12.74 9.67 -17.17
C THR A 336 -12.89 10.54 -15.92
N VAL A 337 -11.85 10.70 -15.12
CA VAL A 337 -11.86 11.54 -13.91
C VAL A 337 -12.15 13.01 -14.25
N LEU A 338 -11.47 13.57 -15.25
CA LEU A 338 -11.64 14.98 -15.64
C LEU A 338 -13.02 15.28 -16.23
N THR A 339 -13.64 14.31 -16.89
CA THR A 339 -14.98 14.48 -17.48
C THR A 339 -16.09 14.29 -16.44
N THR A 340 -16.00 13.27 -15.59
CA THR A 340 -17.04 12.97 -14.59
C THR A 340 -16.95 13.87 -13.36
N SER A 341 -15.75 14.08 -12.85
CA SER A 341 -15.50 14.81 -11.60
C SER A 341 -14.98 16.22 -11.89
N GLY A 342 -14.12 16.38 -12.89
CA GLY A 342 -13.57 17.69 -13.28
C GLY A 342 -14.55 18.59 -14.06
N GLY A 343 -15.65 18.03 -14.60
CA GLY A 343 -16.66 18.77 -15.36
C GLY A 343 -16.21 19.26 -16.74
N LEU A 344 -15.14 18.70 -17.29
CA LEU A 344 -14.62 19.05 -18.62
C LEU A 344 -15.29 18.23 -19.73
N ALA A 345 -15.38 18.80 -20.93
CA ALA A 345 -15.70 18.00 -22.12
C ALA A 345 -14.53 17.04 -22.45
N PRO A 346 -14.76 15.88 -23.08
CA PRO A 346 -13.69 14.91 -23.40
C PRO A 346 -12.55 15.47 -24.27
N GLY A 347 -12.83 16.46 -25.12
CA GLY A 347 -11.80 17.16 -25.91
C GLY A 347 -10.92 18.04 -25.04
N GLU A 348 -11.53 18.84 -24.16
CA GLU A 348 -10.82 19.72 -23.22
C GLU A 348 -9.98 18.93 -22.22
N ALA A 349 -10.51 17.79 -21.73
CA ALA A 349 -9.79 16.87 -20.88
C ALA A 349 -8.50 16.41 -21.58
N ARG A 350 -8.58 15.88 -22.80
CA ARG A 350 -7.40 15.44 -23.56
C ARG A 350 -6.40 16.56 -23.83
N THR A 351 -6.87 17.76 -24.18
CA THR A 351 -5.99 18.93 -24.35
C THR A 351 -5.26 19.29 -23.06
N LEU A 352 -5.95 19.25 -21.91
CA LEU A 352 -5.34 19.47 -20.61
C LEU A 352 -4.31 18.39 -20.30
N LEU A 353 -4.65 17.11 -20.50
CA LEU A 353 -3.77 15.96 -20.24
C LEU A 353 -2.48 15.97 -21.07
N ALA A 354 -2.52 16.52 -22.29
CA ALA A 354 -1.34 16.68 -23.13
C ALA A 354 -0.29 17.64 -22.55
N ALA A 355 -0.65 18.48 -21.57
CA ALA A 355 0.25 19.41 -20.90
C ALA A 355 0.93 18.83 -19.65
N ARG A 356 0.73 17.55 -19.34
CA ARG A 356 1.41 16.88 -18.23
C ARG A 356 2.93 16.79 -18.46
N PRO A 357 3.74 16.78 -17.38
CA PRO A 357 3.34 16.91 -15.98
C PRO A 357 2.99 18.36 -15.62
N PHE A 358 1.99 18.54 -14.77
CA PHE A 358 1.43 19.85 -14.41
C PHE A 358 2.24 20.63 -13.35
N GLY A 359 3.57 20.50 -13.33
CA GLY A 359 4.46 21.11 -12.33
C GLY A 359 4.47 22.66 -12.31
N ASP A 360 5.58 23.28 -11.85
CA ASP A 360 5.70 24.73 -11.57
C ASP A 360 5.41 25.70 -12.75
N GLY A 361 5.11 25.20 -13.96
CA GLY A 361 4.77 26.00 -15.14
C GLY A 361 3.35 25.79 -15.70
N GLY A 362 2.53 24.90 -15.13
CA GLY A 362 1.24 24.55 -15.73
C GLY A 362 0.31 23.77 -14.81
N ALA A 363 -0.22 24.41 -13.77
CA ALA A 363 -1.27 23.80 -12.94
C ALA A 363 -2.58 23.67 -13.73
N PRO A 364 -3.39 22.61 -13.50
CA PRO A 364 -4.75 22.55 -14.02
C PRO A 364 -5.53 23.79 -13.57
N PRO A 365 -6.48 24.31 -14.38
CA PRO A 365 -7.25 25.49 -13.98
C PRO A 365 -7.90 25.30 -12.61
N ALA A 366 -7.90 26.34 -11.76
CA ALA A 366 -8.41 26.26 -10.39
C ALA A 366 -9.82 25.64 -10.32
N ARG A 367 -10.71 25.99 -11.27
CA ARG A 367 -12.06 25.41 -11.39
C ARG A 367 -12.07 23.88 -11.55
N VAL A 368 -11.06 23.30 -12.20
CA VAL A 368 -10.92 21.85 -12.39
C VAL A 368 -10.50 21.20 -11.09
N LEU A 369 -9.49 21.76 -10.40
CA LEU A 369 -9.04 21.27 -9.10
C LEU A 369 -10.15 21.39 -8.04
N GLU A 370 -10.86 22.51 -8.00
CA GLU A 370 -12.03 22.71 -7.14
C GLU A 370 -13.14 21.72 -7.49
N GLY A 371 -13.41 21.51 -8.78
CA GLY A 371 -14.33 20.48 -9.22
C GLY A 371 -13.97 19.09 -8.67
N LEU A 372 -12.71 18.67 -8.83
CA LEU A 372 -12.24 17.37 -8.34
C LEU A 372 -12.37 17.25 -6.81
N LEU A 373 -12.08 18.32 -6.06
CA LEU A 373 -11.91 18.27 -4.61
C LEU A 373 -13.16 18.67 -3.79
N VAL A 374 -14.24 19.11 -4.44
CA VAL A 374 -15.51 19.47 -3.80
C VAL A 374 -16.50 18.31 -3.89
N ALA A 375 -17.10 17.94 -2.76
CA ALA A 375 -18.11 16.89 -2.68
C ALA A 375 -19.31 17.19 -3.60
N PRO A 376 -19.91 16.18 -4.26
CA PRO A 376 -21.05 16.38 -5.17
C PRO A 376 -22.25 17.10 -4.56
N SER A 377 -22.42 17.06 -3.23
CA SER A 377 -23.52 17.70 -2.50
C SER A 377 -23.35 19.22 -2.31
N ALA A 378 -22.26 19.81 -2.80
CA ALA A 378 -21.99 21.25 -2.72
C ALA A 378 -22.02 21.95 -4.09
N ARG A 379 -22.54 21.29 -5.13
CA ARG A 379 -22.69 21.84 -6.49
C ARG A 379 -24.13 22.19 -6.83
#